data_AF-A0A2Z5ELN0-F1
#
_entry.id   AF-A0A2Z5ELN0-F1
#
_cell.length_a   1.000
_cell.length_b   1.000
_cell.length_c   1.000
_cell.angle_alpha   90.00
_cell.angle_beta   90.00
_cell.angle_gamma   90.00
#
_symmetry.space_group_name_H-M   'P 1'
#
loop_
_entity.id
_entity.type
_entity.pdbx_description
1 polymer ?
#
loop_
_entity_poly.entity_id
_entity_poly.type
_entity_poly.pdbx_seq_one_letter_code
_entity_poly.pdbx_strand_id
1 'polypeptide(L)'
;MKRPSSAPQALPARRAISSSLSAVRTEAKMALSDSNPERLHPIEAALLKLAKMDREIFLAMRLEGMGVSEIARITRLSPRQVERRIGRAYRILARELGDLS
;
A
#
# COMPACT_ATOMS: atom_id res chain seq x y z
N MET A 1 -28.33 -48.67 -27.90
CA MET A 1 -28.31 -47.19 -27.99
C MET A 1 -27.63 -46.62 -26.75
N LYS A 2 -26.75 -45.61 -26.93
CA LYS A 2 -25.79 -45.06 -25.96
C LYS A 2 -26.41 -43.96 -25.07
N ARG A 3 -26.05 -43.91 -23.78
CA ARG A 3 -25.43 -42.78 -23.02
C ARG A 3 -25.41 -43.10 -21.50
N PRO A 4 -24.37 -42.67 -20.74
CA PRO A 4 -24.34 -41.32 -20.18
C PRO A 4 -23.04 -40.58 -20.55
N SER A 5 -23.12 -39.36 -21.09
CA SER A 5 -23.16 -38.10 -20.34
C SER A 5 -21.93 -37.87 -19.45
N SER A 6 -20.80 -37.59 -20.10
CA SER A 6 -19.66 -36.93 -19.48
C SER A 6 -20.03 -35.47 -19.17
N ALA A 7 -20.45 -35.19 -17.93
CA ALA A 7 -20.51 -33.82 -17.46
C ALA A 7 -19.05 -33.29 -17.32
N PRO A 8 -18.69 -32.15 -17.92
CA PRO A 8 -17.40 -31.54 -17.63
C PRO A 8 -17.45 -31.04 -16.17
N GLN A 9 -16.48 -31.47 -15.36
CA GLN A 9 -16.29 -30.92 -14.02
C GLN A 9 -16.06 -29.41 -14.15
N ALA A 10 -17.06 -28.60 -13.83
CA ALA A 10 -16.91 -27.18 -13.67
C ALA A 10 -16.06 -26.94 -12.40
N LEU A 11 -14.79 -26.59 -12.59
CA LEU A 11 -13.92 -26.10 -11.52
C LEU A 11 -14.63 -24.93 -10.78
N PRO A 12 -14.75 -24.97 -9.44
CA PRO A 12 -15.46 -23.93 -8.71
C PRO A 12 -14.69 -22.60 -8.78
N ALA A 13 -15.32 -21.58 -9.37
CA ALA A 13 -14.78 -20.24 -9.64
C ALA A 13 -14.05 -19.59 -8.45
N ARG A 14 -14.37 -19.98 -7.20
CA ARG A 14 -13.68 -19.52 -5.98
C ARG A 14 -12.18 -19.83 -5.94
N ARG A 15 -11.72 -20.95 -6.51
CA ARG A 15 -10.30 -21.35 -6.46
C ARG A 15 -9.45 -20.54 -7.44
N ALA A 16 -10.02 -20.17 -8.59
CA ALA A 16 -9.38 -19.33 -9.59
C ALA A 16 -9.15 -17.89 -9.11
N ILE A 17 -10.08 -17.34 -8.31
CA ILE A 17 -9.91 -16.00 -7.72
C ILE A 17 -8.78 -16.00 -6.69
N SER A 18 -8.71 -17.03 -5.82
CA SER A 18 -7.66 -17.14 -4.79
C SER A 18 -6.25 -17.34 -5.38
N SER A 19 -6.13 -18.15 -6.45
CA SER A 19 -4.84 -18.29 -7.14
C SER A 19 -4.43 -17.01 -7.87
N SER A 20 -5.39 -16.29 -8.45
CA SER A 20 -5.14 -15.00 -9.12
C SER A 20 -4.68 -13.93 -8.13
N LEU A 21 -5.31 -13.82 -6.95
CA LEU A 21 -4.87 -12.90 -5.90
C LEU A 21 -3.48 -13.24 -5.35
N SER A 22 -3.13 -14.53 -5.31
CA SER A 22 -1.79 -14.98 -4.88
C SER A 22 -0.72 -14.68 -5.93
N ALA A 23 -1.04 -14.78 -7.22
CA ALA A 23 -0.17 -14.40 -8.31
C ALA A 23 0.11 -12.89 -8.32
N VAL A 24 -0.95 -12.06 -8.26
CA VAL A 24 -0.82 -10.59 -8.20
C VAL A 24 0.02 -10.15 -6.99
N ARG A 25 -0.15 -10.80 -5.84
CA ARG A 25 0.67 -10.52 -4.64
C ARG A 25 2.14 -10.91 -4.82
N THR A 26 2.42 -11.96 -5.59
CA THR A 26 3.78 -12.41 -5.88
C THR A 26 4.46 -11.46 -6.88
N GLU A 27 3.75 -11.05 -7.92
CA GLU A 27 4.21 -10.05 -8.88
C GLU A 27 4.52 -8.71 -8.21
N ALA A 28 3.63 -8.21 -7.35
CA ALA A 28 3.88 -6.99 -6.57
C ALA A 28 5.12 -7.13 -5.66
N LYS A 29 5.34 -8.31 -5.08
CA LYS A 29 6.50 -8.59 -4.21
C LYS A 29 7.81 -8.69 -5.02
N MET A 30 7.76 -9.20 -6.24
CA MET A 30 8.90 -9.23 -7.16
C MET A 30 9.24 -7.83 -7.70
N ALA A 31 8.24 -7.01 -8.05
CA ALA A 31 8.45 -5.62 -8.48
C ALA A 31 9.11 -4.77 -7.38
N LEU A 32 8.75 -4.99 -6.11
CA LEU A 32 9.43 -4.38 -4.96
C LEU A 32 10.87 -4.91 -4.75
N SER A 33 11.19 -6.11 -5.26
CA SER A 33 12.52 -6.72 -5.19
C SER A 33 13.46 -6.27 -6.32
N ASP A 34 12.91 -5.90 -7.48
CA ASP A 34 13.65 -5.34 -8.63
C ASP A 34 13.89 -3.83 -8.53
N SER A 35 13.33 -3.19 -7.49
CA SER A 35 13.65 -1.80 -7.15
C SER A 35 15.10 -1.77 -6.66
N ASN A 36 16.04 -1.43 -7.55
CA ASN A 36 17.44 -1.24 -7.16
C ASN A 36 17.49 -0.19 -6.02
N PRO A 37 17.84 -0.57 -4.77
CA PRO A 37 17.86 0.37 -3.67
C PRO A 37 18.87 1.51 -3.89
N GLU A 38 19.83 1.33 -4.81
CA GLU A 38 20.77 2.37 -5.20
C GLU A 38 20.15 3.46 -6.09
N ARG A 39 18.93 3.28 -6.61
CA ARG A 39 18.24 4.28 -7.45
C ARG A 39 16.80 4.46 -7.01
N LEU A 40 16.60 5.04 -5.83
CA LEU A 40 15.28 5.48 -5.38
C LEU A 40 14.91 6.82 -6.00
N HIS A 41 13.65 6.95 -6.44
CA HIS A 41 13.12 8.25 -6.82
C HIS A 41 13.20 9.20 -5.61
N PRO A 42 13.51 10.50 -5.75
CA PRO A 42 13.71 11.39 -4.60
C PRO A 42 12.52 11.42 -3.63
N ILE A 43 11.30 11.31 -4.16
CA ILE A 43 10.08 11.20 -3.34
C ILE A 43 10.06 9.89 -2.52
N GLU A 44 10.46 8.77 -3.11
CA GLU A 44 10.52 7.48 -2.41
C GLU A 44 11.58 7.51 -1.31
N ALA A 45 12.76 8.07 -1.61
CA ALA A 45 13.83 8.27 -0.64
C ALA A 45 13.36 9.14 0.54
N ALA A 46 12.67 10.24 0.26
CA ALA A 46 12.11 11.14 1.29
C ALA A 46 11.03 10.43 2.13
N LEU A 47 10.15 9.64 1.52
CA LEU A 47 9.14 8.84 2.24
C LEU A 47 9.80 7.78 3.14
N LEU A 48 10.94 7.20 2.73
CA LEU A 48 11.68 6.23 3.55
C LEU A 48 12.34 6.86 4.79
N LYS A 49 12.58 8.18 4.81
CA LYS A 49 13.04 8.90 6.01
C LYS A 49 11.97 9.04 7.09
N LEU A 50 10.69 8.90 6.74
CA LEU A 50 9.60 8.93 7.70
C LEU A 50 9.58 7.66 8.56
N ALA A 51 9.31 7.82 9.85
CA ALA A 51 8.95 6.68 10.70
C ALA A 51 7.75 5.95 10.10
N LYS A 52 7.74 4.61 10.18
CA LYS A 52 6.73 3.75 9.53
C LYS A 52 5.29 4.26 9.72
N MET A 53 4.90 4.53 10.98
CA MET A 53 3.56 5.02 11.31
C MET A 53 3.25 6.39 10.71
N ASP A 54 4.24 7.29 10.62
CA ASP A 54 4.05 8.62 10.05
C ASP A 54 3.91 8.54 8.53
N ARG A 55 4.66 7.63 7.87
CA ARG A 55 4.51 7.31 6.45
C ARG A 55 3.14 6.73 6.13
N GLU A 56 2.69 5.73 6.89
CA GLU A 56 1.39 5.08 6.67
C GLU A 56 0.23 6.07 6.80
N ILE A 57 0.24 6.91 7.84
CA ILE A 57 -0.75 7.98 8.04
C ILE A 57 -0.73 8.99 6.89
N PHE A 58 0.46 9.42 6.47
CA PHE A 58 0.59 10.38 5.37
C PHE A 58 0.05 9.82 4.05
N LEU A 59 0.37 8.55 3.73
CA LEU A 59 -0.09 7.91 2.50
C LEU A 59 -1.60 7.64 2.52
N ALA A 60 -2.16 7.19 3.64
CA ALA A 60 -3.60 7.03 3.80
C ALA A 60 -4.36 8.35 3.54
N MET A 61 -3.83 9.46 4.05
CA MET A 61 -4.41 10.77 3.76
C MET A 61 -4.23 11.20 2.31
N ARG A 62 -3.03 11.02 1.74
CA ARG A 62 -2.66 11.62 0.45
C ARG A 62 -3.10 10.82 -0.77
N LEU A 63 -3.04 9.49 -0.69
CA LEU A 63 -3.37 8.56 -1.77
C LEU A 63 -4.79 8.01 -1.66
N GLU A 64 -5.25 7.76 -0.43
CA GLU A 64 -6.57 7.17 -0.19
C GLU A 64 -7.63 8.22 0.21
N GLY A 65 -7.22 9.49 0.38
CA GLY A 65 -8.12 10.59 0.70
C GLY A 65 -8.72 10.53 2.11
N MET A 66 -8.17 9.71 3.00
CA MET A 66 -8.72 9.53 4.34
C MET A 66 -8.55 10.80 5.19
N GLY A 67 -9.62 11.17 5.90
CA GLY A 67 -9.60 12.25 6.88
C GLY A 67 -8.95 11.84 8.21
N VAL A 68 -8.55 12.84 9.01
CA VAL A 68 -7.91 12.66 10.33
C VAL A 68 -8.73 11.75 11.25
N SER A 69 -10.06 11.94 11.32
CA SER A 69 -10.95 11.14 12.17
C SER A 69 -11.02 9.67 11.75
N GLU A 70 -10.98 9.41 10.45
CA GLU A 70 -11.00 8.06 9.90
C GLU A 70 -9.69 7.33 10.18
N ILE A 71 -8.56 8.01 9.94
CA ILE A 71 -7.22 7.51 10.26
C ILE A 71 -7.09 7.25 11.76
N ALA A 72 -7.57 8.15 12.61
CA ALA A 72 -7.56 7.99 14.06
C ALA A 72 -8.29 6.72 14.51
N ARG A 73 -9.47 6.45 13.92
CA ARG A 73 -10.24 5.23 14.19
C ARG A 73 -9.49 3.96 13.78
N ILE A 74 -8.90 3.93 12.59
CA ILE A 74 -8.19 2.75 12.07
C ILE A 74 -6.90 2.48 12.85
N THR A 75 -6.14 3.53 13.14
CA THR A 75 -4.84 3.45 13.82
C THR A 75 -4.94 3.39 15.34
N ARG A 76 -6.14 3.57 15.91
CA ARG A 76 -6.41 3.69 17.36
C ARG A 76 -5.60 4.81 18.03
N LEU A 77 -5.32 5.86 17.29
CA LEU A 77 -4.70 7.09 17.79
C LEU A 77 -5.77 8.14 18.04
N SER A 78 -5.47 9.13 18.88
CA SER A 78 -6.35 10.31 18.97
C SER A 78 -6.20 11.19 17.71
N PRO A 79 -7.24 11.94 17.31
CA PRO A 79 -7.14 12.89 16.18
C PRO A 79 -5.94 13.82 16.30
N ARG A 80 -5.68 14.33 17.51
CA ARG A 80 -4.52 15.19 17.81
C ARG A 80 -3.17 14.48 17.62
N GLN A 81 -3.09 13.19 17.94
CA GLN A 81 -1.88 12.41 17.65
C GLN A 81 -1.69 12.24 16.14
N VAL A 82 -2.76 11.96 15.40
CA VAL A 82 -2.72 11.85 13.93
C VAL A 82 -2.26 13.16 13.29
N GLU A 83 -2.84 14.29 13.68
CA GLU A 83 -2.43 15.63 13.21
C GLU A 83 -0.95 15.92 13.47
N ARG A 84 -0.47 15.61 14.69
CA ARG A 84 0.95 15.77 15.03
C ARG A 84 1.86 14.91 14.16
N ARG A 85 1.44 13.69 13.83
CA ARG A 85 2.18 12.78 12.94
C ARG A 85 2.19 13.32 11.50
N ILE A 86 1.05 13.79 11.00
CA ILE A 86 0.93 14.45 9.70
C ILE A 86 1.86 15.67 9.62
N GLY A 87 1.83 16.55 10.61
CA GLY A 87 2.70 17.74 10.66
C GLY A 87 4.19 17.40 10.77
N ARG A 88 4.56 16.25 11.35
CA ARG A 88 5.95 15.75 11.31
C ARG A 88 6.31 15.23 9.91
N ALA A 89 5.41 14.49 9.27
CA ALA A 89 5.61 13.99 7.91
C ALA A 89 5.83 15.15 6.93
N TYR A 90 4.97 16.18 6.95
CA TYR A 90 5.13 17.35 6.10
C TYR A 90 6.47 18.06 6.31
N ARG A 91 6.92 18.25 7.55
CA ARG A 91 8.21 18.93 7.81
C ARG A 91 9.40 18.15 7.28
N ILE A 92 9.40 16.83 7.45
CA ILE A 92 10.47 15.98 6.92
C ILE A 92 10.44 16.02 5.40
N LEU A 93 9.27 15.82 4.78
CA LEU A 93 9.15 15.82 3.33
C LEU A 93 9.50 17.20 2.72
N ALA A 94 9.07 18.30 3.35
CA ALA A 94 9.42 19.65 2.89
C ALA A 94 10.92 19.91 2.95
N ARG A 95 11.62 19.38 3.96
CA ARG A 95 13.09 19.46 4.03
C ARG A 95 13.74 18.65 2.91
N GLU A 96 13.42 17.36 2.82
CA GLU A 96 14.09 16.45 1.89
C GLU A 96 13.74 16.75 0.41
N LEU A 97 12.57 17.34 0.13
CA LEU A 97 12.17 17.72 -1.23
C LEU A 97 12.46 19.19 -1.55
N GLY A 98 12.54 20.06 -0.54
CA GLY A 98 12.95 21.45 -0.74
C GLY A 98 14.42 21.58 -1.13
N ASP A 99 15.27 20.66 -0.66
CA ASP A 99 16.68 20.54 -1.03
C ASP A 99 16.89 20.07 -2.49
N LEU A 100 15.82 19.75 -3.23
CA LEU A 100 15.86 19.38 -4.66
C LEU A 100 15.57 20.56 -5.61
N SER A 101 15.47 21.79 -5.07
CA SER A 101 15.13 23.02 -5.81
C SER A 101 16.36 23.77 -6.31
#